data_AF-A0A6A5T4Y8-F1
#
_entry.id   AF-A0A6A5T4Y8-F1
#
_cell.length_a   1.000
_cell.length_b   1.000
_cell.length_c   1.000
_cell.angle_alpha   90.00
_cell.angle_beta   90.00
_cell.angle_gamma   90.00
#
_symmetry.space_group_name_H-M   'P 1'
#
loop_
_entity.id
_entity.type
_entity.pdbx_description
1 polymer ?
#
loop_
_entity_poly.entity_id
_entity_poly.type
_entity_poly.pdbx_seq_one_letter_code
_entity_poly.pdbx_strand_id
1 'polypeptide(L)'
;MLLCGIIDELHNSMPKNTHLSYFFCQATDSRINSATAVLRGLLYMLVKQQPSLASHIRKKHDDAGKALFEDANAWSLTDIFVDVLRDPSLRATYLIIDALDECVTDRTKLLDFIANSSSVSSRVKWIVSTRNWPVVEEQLETAEHKMRLSLELNAKSVAAAAKIFIQHKVCQLAQEKRYTP
;
A
#
# COMPACT_ATOMS: atom_id res chain seq x y z
N MET A 1 5.45 10.62 4.42
CA MET A 1 6.19 10.04 5.56
C MET A 1 5.33 9.59 6.75
N LEU A 2 4.04 9.93 6.86
CA LEU A 2 3.18 9.34 7.90
C LEU A 2 3.06 7.81 7.75
N LEU A 3 2.82 7.32 6.54
CA LEU A 3 2.65 5.88 6.33
C LEU A 3 3.91 5.06 6.65
N CYS A 4 5.12 5.62 6.47
CA CYS A 4 6.35 4.95 6.93
C CYS A 4 6.28 4.64 8.43
N GLY A 5 5.91 5.63 9.25
CA GLY A 5 5.78 5.42 10.70
C GLY A 5 4.66 4.43 11.06
N ILE A 6 3.55 4.43 10.33
CA ILE A 6 2.48 3.44 10.50
C ILE A 6 2.98 2.04 10.11
N ILE A 7 3.72 1.90 9.01
CA ILE A 7 4.33 0.64 8.57
C ILE A 7 5.28 0.10 9.64
N ASP A 8 6.15 0.95 10.20
CA ASP A 8 7.09 0.56 11.25
C ASP A 8 6.36 0.06 12.50
N GLU A 9 5.34 0.79 12.95
CA GLU A 9 4.53 0.42 14.12
C GLU A 9 3.75 -0.88 13.88
N LEU A 10 3.17 -1.02 12.69
CA LEU A 10 2.47 -2.22 12.27
C LEU A 10 3.42 -3.43 12.22
N HIS A 11 4.63 -3.25 11.69
CA HIS A 11 5.63 -4.32 11.65
C HIS A 11 6.01 -4.82 13.06
N ASN A 12 6.04 -3.93 14.05
CA ASN A 12 6.40 -4.27 15.43
C ASN A 12 5.21 -4.85 16.24
N SER A 13 3.99 -4.41 15.96
CA SER A 13 2.80 -4.76 16.74
C SER A 13 2.00 -5.93 16.18
N MET A 14 2.17 -6.28 14.90
CA MET A 14 1.38 -7.32 14.27
C MET A 14 1.74 -8.73 14.73
N PRO A 15 0.75 -9.66 14.74
CA PRO A 15 1.03 -11.08 14.94
C PRO A 15 2.04 -11.59 13.90
N LYS A 16 2.94 -12.48 14.32
CA LYS A 16 3.97 -13.09 13.44
C LYS A 16 3.41 -13.80 12.21
N ASN A 17 2.12 -14.13 12.21
CA ASN A 17 1.44 -14.83 11.13
C ASN A 17 0.62 -13.88 10.24
N THR A 18 0.95 -12.59 10.21
CA THR A 18 0.29 -11.57 9.39
C THR A 18 1.30 -11.01 8.39
N HIS A 19 0.86 -10.78 7.15
CA HIS A 19 1.66 -10.16 6.11
C HIS A 19 1.46 -8.67 6.05
N LEU A 20 2.54 -7.97 5.72
CA LEU A 20 2.54 -6.54 5.46
C LEU A 20 3.24 -6.29 4.13
N SER A 21 2.48 -5.86 3.13
CA SER A 21 3.00 -5.52 1.81
C SER A 21 2.70 -4.04 1.54
N TYR A 22 3.68 -3.29 1.05
CA TYR A 22 3.54 -1.86 0.86
C TYR A 22 4.22 -1.37 -0.41
N PHE A 23 3.74 -0.25 -0.94
CA PHE A 23 4.30 0.41 -2.11
C PHE A 23 4.28 1.93 -1.93
N PHE A 24 5.32 2.61 -2.39
CA PHE A 24 5.43 4.07 -2.35
C PHE A 24 5.38 4.59 -3.78
N CYS A 25 4.33 5.32 -4.12
CA CYS A 25 4.23 5.98 -5.41
C CYS A 25 5.13 7.23 -5.42
N GLN A 26 5.79 7.49 -6.55
CA GLN A 26 6.54 8.72 -6.75
C GLN A 26 6.38 9.24 -8.18
N ALA A 27 5.69 10.35 -8.37
CA ALA A 27 5.25 10.82 -9.70
C ALA A 27 6.43 11.08 -10.65
N THR A 28 7.55 11.53 -10.09
CA THR A 28 8.78 11.89 -10.82
C THR A 28 9.65 10.69 -11.21
N ASP A 29 9.33 9.49 -10.74
CA ASP A 29 10.07 8.27 -11.06
C ASP A 29 9.17 7.29 -11.83
N SER A 30 9.44 7.17 -13.14
CA SER A 30 8.66 6.31 -14.06
C SER A 30 8.65 4.83 -13.69
N ARG A 31 9.56 4.40 -12.82
CA ARG A 31 9.63 3.01 -12.34
C ARG A 31 8.56 2.71 -11.28
N ILE A 32 8.04 3.73 -10.61
CA ILE A 32 7.16 3.61 -9.45
C ILE A 32 5.95 4.55 -9.49
N ASN A 33 5.54 4.99 -10.69
CA ASN A 33 4.40 5.89 -10.87
C ASN A 33 3.24 5.29 -11.70
N SER A 34 3.18 3.96 -11.81
CA SER A 34 2.14 3.26 -12.57
C SER A 34 1.40 2.22 -11.74
N ALA A 35 0.13 1.96 -12.07
CA ALA A 35 -0.67 0.90 -11.45
C ALA A 35 0.02 -0.47 -11.54
N THR A 36 0.67 -0.76 -12.67
CA THR A 36 1.47 -1.96 -12.89
C THR A 36 2.59 -2.09 -11.85
N ALA A 37 3.34 -1.00 -11.61
CA ALA A 37 4.43 -0.99 -10.65
C ALA A 37 3.90 -1.23 -9.22
N VAL A 38 2.78 -0.59 -8.87
CA VAL A 38 2.10 -0.79 -7.57
C VAL A 38 1.74 -2.27 -7.37
N LEU A 39 0.96 -2.86 -8.28
CA LEU A 39 0.51 -4.25 -8.13
C LEU A 39 1.68 -5.24 -8.14
N ARG A 40 2.67 -5.03 -9.02
CA ARG A 40 3.85 -5.88 -9.10
C ARG A 40 4.68 -5.81 -7.82
N GLY A 41 4.90 -4.61 -7.28
CA GLY A 41 5.64 -4.42 -6.04
C GLY A 41 4.95 -5.10 -4.86
N LEU A 42 3.64 -4.92 -4.74
CA LEU A 42 2.84 -5.56 -3.69
C LEU A 42 2.86 -7.10 -3.81
N LEU A 43 2.67 -7.65 -5.00
CA LEU A 43 2.76 -9.10 -5.25
C LEU A 43 4.13 -9.66 -4.91
N TYR A 44 5.19 -8.99 -5.36
CA TYR A 44 6.57 -9.40 -5.08
C TYR A 44 6.81 -9.54 -3.57
N MET A 45 6.39 -8.53 -2.80
CA MET A 45 6.52 -8.56 -1.34
C MET A 45 5.69 -9.66 -0.68
N LEU A 46 4.47 -9.92 -1.15
CA LEU A 46 3.63 -11.00 -0.64
C LEU A 46 4.28 -12.37 -0.88
N VAL A 47 4.75 -12.61 -2.11
CA VAL A 47 5.40 -13.87 -2.49
C VAL A 47 6.69 -14.08 -1.71
N LYS A 48 7.45 -13.00 -1.46
CA LYS A 48 8.65 -13.08 -0.61
C LYS A 48 8.32 -13.51 0.82
N GLN A 49 7.17 -13.11 1.35
CA GLN A 49 6.72 -13.47 2.70
C GLN A 49 6.02 -14.84 2.75
N GLN A 50 5.33 -15.24 1.69
CA GLN A 50 4.66 -16.53 1.56
C GLN A 50 4.95 -17.13 0.17
N PRO A 51 6.06 -17.88 0.03
CA PRO A 51 6.52 -18.41 -1.26
C PRO A 51 5.52 -19.32 -1.98
N SER A 52 4.58 -19.95 -1.25
CA SER A 52 3.54 -20.78 -1.85
C SER A 52 2.62 -20.01 -2.80
N LEU A 53 2.46 -18.69 -2.61
CA LEU A 53 1.65 -17.83 -3.48
C LEU A 53 2.24 -17.68 -4.89
N ALA A 54 3.52 -18.01 -5.09
CA ALA A 54 4.15 -17.98 -6.40
C ALA A 54 3.49 -18.94 -7.41
N SER A 55 2.74 -19.94 -6.94
CA SER A 55 1.99 -20.86 -7.80
C SER A 55 0.96 -20.13 -8.68
N HIS A 56 0.28 -19.11 -8.15
CA HIS A 56 -0.69 -18.29 -8.90
C HIS A 56 -0.02 -17.50 -10.02
N ILE A 57 1.17 -16.99 -9.74
CA ILE A 57 1.98 -16.25 -10.73
C ILE A 57 2.46 -17.20 -11.83
N ARG A 58 3.00 -18.37 -11.46
CA ARG A 58 3.49 -19.36 -12.42
C ARG A 58 2.37 -19.86 -13.33
N LYS A 59 1.22 -20.21 -12.77
CA LYS A 59 0.07 -20.68 -13.55
C LYS A 59 -0.28 -19.71 -14.69
N LYS A 60 -0.42 -18.43 -14.38
CA LYS A 60 -0.73 -17.41 -15.39
C LYS A 60 0.43 -17.12 -16.33
N HIS A 61 1.68 -17.24 -15.86
CA HIS A 61 2.86 -17.10 -16.71
C HIS A 61 2.98 -18.27 -17.69
N ASP A 62 2.62 -19.48 -17.30
CA ASP A 62 2.63 -20.65 -18.20
C ASP A 62 1.59 -20.49 -19.32
N ASP A 63 0.47 -19.81 -19.05
CA ASP A 63 -0.58 -19.50 -20.03
C ASP A 63 -0.19 -18.34 -20.98
N ALA A 64 0.39 -17.26 -20.45
CA ALA A 64 0.59 -15.99 -21.19
C ALA A 64 2.06 -15.65 -21.52
N GLY A 65 3.01 -16.39 -20.99
CA GLY A 65 4.45 -16.16 -21.15
C GLY A 65 4.93 -14.82 -20.56
N LYS A 66 6.04 -14.31 -21.12
CA LYS A 66 6.68 -13.05 -20.67
C LYS A 66 5.79 -11.82 -20.85
N ALA A 67 4.89 -11.85 -21.83
CA ALA A 67 3.98 -10.75 -22.13
C ALA A 67 3.04 -10.43 -20.96
N LEU A 68 2.87 -11.33 -19.98
CA LEU A 68 2.09 -11.12 -18.76
C LEU A 68 2.59 -9.95 -17.91
N PHE A 69 3.89 -9.64 -18.00
CA PHE A 69 4.54 -8.57 -17.23
C PHE A 69 4.93 -7.37 -18.09
N GLU A 70 4.49 -7.33 -19.34
CA GLU A 70 4.69 -6.18 -20.23
C GLU A 70 3.49 -5.23 -20.14
N ASP A 71 3.73 -3.93 -20.31
CA ASP A 71 2.73 -2.88 -20.05
C ASP A 71 1.46 -3.00 -20.90
N ALA A 72 1.54 -3.64 -22.08
CA ALA A 72 0.38 -3.93 -22.93
C ALA A 72 -0.64 -4.87 -22.27
N ASN A 73 -0.20 -5.73 -21.35
CA ASN A 73 -1.04 -6.66 -20.58
C ASN A 73 -0.98 -6.38 -19.07
N ALA A 74 -0.65 -5.14 -18.67
CA ALA A 74 -0.53 -4.73 -17.27
C ALA A 74 -1.72 -5.14 -16.40
N TRP A 75 -2.91 -5.21 -17.00
CA TRP A 75 -4.14 -5.59 -16.34
C TRP A 75 -4.38 -7.09 -16.19
N SER A 76 -3.61 -7.95 -16.85
CA SER A 76 -3.60 -9.37 -16.51
C SER A 76 -3.06 -9.63 -15.09
N LEU A 77 -2.32 -8.68 -14.51
CA LEU A 77 -1.84 -8.76 -13.13
C LEU A 77 -2.98 -8.66 -12.10
N THR A 78 -4.09 -8.00 -12.42
CA THR A 78 -5.22 -7.92 -11.46
C THR A 78 -5.83 -9.30 -11.23
N ASP A 79 -5.93 -10.14 -12.26
CA ASP A 79 -6.45 -11.51 -12.13
C ASP A 79 -5.57 -12.32 -11.17
N ILE A 80 -4.24 -12.28 -11.37
CA ILE A 80 -3.27 -12.95 -10.49
C ILE A 80 -3.42 -12.43 -9.06
N PHE A 81 -3.57 -11.12 -8.91
CA PHE A 81 -3.73 -10.50 -7.62
C PHE A 81 -4.99 -11.00 -6.93
N VAL A 82 -6.14 -11.02 -7.62
CA VAL A 82 -7.40 -11.55 -7.09
C VAL A 82 -7.27 -13.04 -6.72
N ASP A 83 -6.63 -13.85 -7.55
CA ASP A 83 -6.39 -15.27 -7.26
C ASP A 83 -5.56 -15.44 -5.98
N VAL A 84 -4.52 -14.61 -5.80
CA VAL A 84 -3.74 -14.55 -4.55
C VAL A 84 -4.62 -14.14 -3.37
N LEU A 85 -5.46 -13.11 -3.50
CA LEU A 85 -6.34 -12.65 -2.41
C LEU A 85 -7.40 -13.69 -2.01
N ARG A 86 -7.84 -14.52 -2.96
CA ARG A 86 -8.80 -15.61 -2.75
C ARG A 86 -8.16 -16.88 -2.19
N ASP A 87 -6.84 -17.01 -2.23
CA ASP A 87 -6.15 -18.20 -1.78
C ASP A 87 -6.54 -18.53 -0.32
N PRO A 88 -7.14 -19.71 -0.04
CA PRO A 88 -7.52 -20.11 1.32
C PRO A 88 -6.34 -20.17 2.29
N SER A 89 -5.13 -20.38 1.78
CA SER A 89 -3.88 -20.38 2.56
C SER A 89 -3.29 -18.98 2.79
N LEU A 90 -3.82 -17.92 2.16
CA LEU A 90 -3.34 -16.55 2.37
C LEU A 90 -3.54 -16.16 3.83
N ARG A 91 -2.46 -15.80 4.51
CA ARG A 91 -2.52 -15.31 5.88
C ARG A 91 -3.18 -13.94 5.95
N ALA A 92 -3.58 -13.51 7.15
CA ALA A 92 -4.06 -12.14 7.34
C ALA A 92 -3.05 -11.15 6.74
N THR A 93 -3.52 -10.17 5.95
CA THR A 93 -2.64 -9.36 5.11
C THR A 93 -3.07 -7.90 5.13
N TYR A 94 -2.11 -7.01 5.34
CA TYR A 94 -2.27 -5.57 5.12
C TYR A 94 -1.55 -5.17 3.83
N LEU A 95 -2.28 -4.49 2.95
CA LEU A 95 -1.78 -3.94 1.70
C LEU A 95 -1.79 -2.43 1.80
N ILE A 96 -0.61 -1.81 1.67
CA ILE A 96 -0.45 -0.38 1.90
C ILE A 96 0.06 0.32 0.64
N ILE A 97 -0.60 1.40 0.23
CA ILE A 97 -0.11 2.26 -0.87
C ILE A 97 0.05 3.67 -0.33
N ASP A 98 1.27 4.17 -0.32
CA ASP A 98 1.56 5.56 0.03
C ASP A 98 1.53 6.46 -1.21
N ALA A 99 0.98 7.66 -1.04
CA ALA A 99 0.91 8.73 -2.04
C ALA A 99 0.25 8.29 -3.36
N LEU A 100 -0.91 7.63 -3.30
CA LEU A 100 -1.57 7.09 -4.49
C LEU A 100 -1.87 8.17 -5.56
N ASP A 101 -2.06 9.43 -5.17
CA ASP A 101 -2.20 10.55 -6.11
C ASP A 101 -0.98 10.72 -7.04
N GLU A 102 0.19 10.25 -6.63
CA GLU A 102 1.42 10.23 -7.42
C GLU A 102 1.50 9.08 -8.44
N CYS A 103 0.53 8.16 -8.45
CA CYS A 103 0.33 7.24 -9.56
C CYS A 103 -0.18 8.01 -10.78
N VAL A 104 0.63 8.07 -11.84
CA VAL A 104 0.35 8.82 -13.08
C VAL A 104 -0.38 7.93 -14.07
N THR A 105 0.11 6.71 -14.29
CA THR A 105 -0.44 5.78 -15.30
C THR A 105 -1.46 4.84 -14.67
N ASP A 106 -2.66 4.76 -15.26
CA ASP A 106 -3.76 3.86 -14.89
C ASP A 106 -4.29 4.01 -13.45
N ARG A 107 -4.11 5.17 -12.81
CA ARG A 107 -4.57 5.43 -11.43
C ARG A 107 -6.05 5.14 -11.21
N THR A 108 -6.92 5.61 -12.10
CA THR A 108 -8.38 5.39 -12.01
C THR A 108 -8.69 3.90 -11.98
N LYS A 109 -8.02 3.11 -12.82
CA LYS A 109 -8.21 1.65 -12.86
C LYS A 109 -7.69 1.00 -11.58
N LEU A 110 -6.55 1.46 -11.04
CA LEU A 110 -6.03 1.00 -9.75
C LEU A 110 -7.03 1.26 -8.61
N LEU A 111 -7.66 2.44 -8.58
CA LEU A 111 -8.68 2.78 -7.59
C LEU A 111 -9.89 1.85 -7.66
N ASP A 112 -10.41 1.62 -8.87
CA ASP A 112 -11.52 0.69 -9.09
C ASP A 112 -11.12 -0.73 -8.65
N PHE A 113 -9.90 -1.16 -8.95
CA PHE A 113 -9.38 -2.45 -8.51
C PHE A 113 -9.30 -2.55 -6.98
N ILE A 114 -8.79 -1.53 -6.29
CA ILE A 114 -8.72 -1.51 -4.82
C ILE A 114 -10.11 -1.59 -4.21
N ALA A 115 -11.05 -0.78 -4.70
CA ALA A 115 -12.42 -0.76 -4.21
C ALA A 115 -13.08 -2.14 -4.38
N ASN A 116 -12.99 -2.73 -5.58
CA ASN A 116 -13.56 -4.05 -5.87
C ASN A 116 -12.85 -5.20 -5.13
N SER A 117 -11.53 -5.12 -4.93
CA SER A 117 -10.77 -6.18 -4.27
C SER A 117 -10.89 -6.16 -2.75
N SER A 118 -11.33 -5.05 -2.16
CA SER A 118 -11.51 -4.90 -0.71
C SER A 118 -12.52 -5.89 -0.10
N SER A 119 -13.51 -6.33 -0.87
CA SER A 119 -14.53 -7.29 -0.43
C SER A 119 -14.20 -8.74 -0.80
N VAL A 120 -13.12 -8.98 -1.56
CA VAL A 120 -12.74 -10.33 -2.02
C VAL A 120 -12.38 -11.26 -0.86
N SER A 121 -11.78 -10.73 0.20
CA SER A 121 -11.33 -11.52 1.34
C SER A 121 -11.31 -10.67 2.61
N SER A 122 -12.05 -11.09 3.63
CA SER A 122 -12.10 -10.42 4.94
C SER A 122 -10.75 -10.45 5.70
N ARG A 123 -9.80 -11.27 5.24
CA ARG A 123 -8.43 -11.37 5.78
C ARG A 123 -7.50 -10.29 5.23
N VAL A 124 -7.92 -9.56 4.20
CA VAL A 124 -7.11 -8.58 3.50
C VAL A 124 -7.63 -7.20 3.83
N LYS A 125 -6.73 -6.29 4.21
CA LYS A 125 -7.06 -4.90 4.50
C LYS A 125 -6.21 -3.98 3.65
N TRP A 126 -6.87 -3.10 2.90
CA TRP A 126 -6.21 -2.04 2.15
C TRP A 126 -6.08 -0.78 3.00
N ILE A 127 -4.91 -0.15 2.96
CA ILE A 127 -4.63 1.15 3.56
C ILE A 127 -3.99 2.01 2.46
N VAL A 128 -4.61 3.13 2.15
CA VAL A 128 -4.15 4.01 1.08
C VAL A 128 -4.00 5.42 1.62
N SER A 129 -2.88 6.08 1.35
CA SER A 129 -2.75 7.53 1.53
C SER A 129 -2.80 8.23 0.18
N THR A 130 -3.38 9.43 0.18
CA THR A 130 -3.53 10.29 -0.99
C THR A 130 -3.71 11.73 -0.52
N ARG A 131 -3.42 12.70 -1.38
CA ARG A 131 -3.96 14.06 -1.23
C ARG A 131 -5.50 14.04 -1.28
N ASN A 132 -6.11 15.08 -0.71
CA ASN A 132 -7.57 15.29 -0.71
C ASN A 132 -8.08 15.68 -2.11
N TRP A 133 -8.03 14.74 -3.04
CA TRP A 133 -8.55 14.92 -4.40
C TRP A 133 -9.96 14.31 -4.48
N PRO A 134 -11.00 15.12 -4.78
CA PRO A 134 -12.38 14.64 -4.83
C PRO A 134 -12.58 13.44 -5.77
N VAL A 135 -11.87 13.41 -6.90
CA VAL A 135 -11.95 12.30 -7.87
C VAL A 135 -11.45 10.98 -7.26
N VAL A 136 -10.38 11.02 -6.46
CA VAL A 136 -9.85 9.82 -5.80
C VAL A 136 -10.80 9.37 -4.70
N GLU A 137 -11.37 10.32 -3.97
CA GLU A 137 -12.35 10.08 -2.92
C GLU A 137 -13.62 9.42 -3.48
N GLU A 138 -14.23 9.98 -4.52
CA GLU A 138 -15.45 9.47 -5.15
C GLU A 138 -15.30 8.01 -5.60
N GLN A 139 -14.16 7.65 -6.18
CA GLN A 139 -13.91 6.27 -6.59
C GLN A 139 -13.76 5.31 -5.39
N LEU A 140 -13.02 5.70 -4.37
CA LEU A 140 -12.86 4.87 -3.15
C LEU A 140 -14.17 4.76 -2.35
N GLU A 141 -15.08 5.72 -2.50
CA GLU A 141 -16.41 5.66 -1.89
C GLU A 141 -17.26 4.50 -2.44
N THR A 142 -16.90 3.90 -3.58
CA THR A 142 -17.57 2.70 -4.10
C THR A 142 -17.25 1.42 -3.30
N ALA A 143 -16.21 1.45 -2.45
CA ALA A 143 -15.85 0.30 -1.63
C ALA A 143 -16.92 0.00 -0.54
N GLU A 144 -17.25 -1.28 -0.38
CA GLU A 144 -18.30 -1.77 0.52
C GLU A 144 -17.96 -1.49 2.01
N HIS A 145 -16.72 -1.74 2.40
CA HIS A 145 -16.23 -1.53 3.76
C HIS A 145 -15.06 -0.58 3.74
N LYS A 146 -15.33 0.69 4.11
CA LYS A 146 -14.33 1.76 4.09
C LYS A 146 -14.36 2.59 5.35
N MET A 147 -13.19 3.07 5.74
CA MET A 147 -13.00 4.05 6.80
C MET A 147 -12.07 5.14 6.28
N ARG A 148 -12.52 6.38 6.36
CA ARG A 148 -11.75 7.55 5.94
C ARG A 148 -11.17 8.25 7.16
N LEU A 149 -9.85 8.50 7.13
CA LEU A 149 -9.17 9.35 8.09
C LEU A 149 -8.62 10.58 7.36
N SER A 150 -9.15 11.75 7.68
CA SER A 150 -8.61 13.01 7.17
C SER A 150 -7.84 13.74 8.27
N LEU A 151 -6.56 14.00 8.01
CA LEU A 151 -5.68 14.73 8.94
C LEU A 151 -6.04 16.21 9.02
N GLU A 152 -6.68 16.76 7.97
CA GLU A 152 -7.11 18.16 7.92
C GLU A 152 -8.23 18.46 8.92
N LEU A 153 -9.09 17.47 9.21
CA LEU A 153 -10.18 17.62 10.17
C LEU A 153 -9.69 17.92 11.60
N ASN A 154 -8.44 17.53 11.92
CA ASN A 154 -7.81 17.76 13.21
C ASN A 154 -6.46 18.48 13.08
N ALA A 155 -6.33 19.39 12.11
CA ALA A 155 -5.07 20.04 11.77
C ALA A 155 -4.32 20.63 12.99
N LYS A 156 -5.03 21.23 13.96
CA LYS A 156 -4.41 21.75 15.21
C LYS A 156 -3.79 20.63 16.05
N SER A 157 -4.50 19.53 16.25
CA SER A 157 -4.02 18.37 17.02
C SER A 157 -2.86 17.68 16.31
N VAL A 158 -2.94 17.53 14.98
CA VAL A 158 -1.86 16.96 14.16
C VAL A 158 -0.62 17.83 14.22
N ALA A 159 -0.76 19.15 14.10
CA ALA A 159 0.35 20.09 14.22
C ALA A 159 0.98 20.07 15.63
N ALA A 160 0.16 19.99 16.68
CA ALA A 160 0.64 19.86 18.05
C ALA A 160 1.42 18.55 18.26
N ALA A 161 0.89 17.42 17.77
CA ALA A 161 1.55 16.13 17.85
C ALA A 161 2.89 16.12 17.09
N ALA A 162 2.93 16.69 15.87
CA ALA A 162 4.15 16.84 15.10
C ALA A 162 5.20 17.68 15.85
N LYS A 163 4.78 18.81 16.44
CA LYS A 163 5.66 19.68 17.24
C LYS A 163 6.25 18.92 18.43
N ILE A 164 5.41 18.17 19.16
CA ILE A 164 5.86 17.36 20.31
C ILE A 164 6.87 16.30 19.87
N PHE A 165 6.59 15.58 18.77
CA PHE A 165 7.49 14.56 18.24
C PHE A 165 8.85 15.14 17.82
N ILE A 166 8.84 16.26 17.10
CA ILE A 166 10.07 16.96 16.69
C ILE A 166 10.86 17.35 17.94
N GLN A 167 10.23 17.96 18.94
CA GLN A 167 10.90 18.34 20.18
C GLN A 167 11.52 17.13 20.88
N HIS A 168 10.78 16.02 20.97
CA HIS A 168 11.27 14.79 21.57
C HIS A 168 12.51 14.24 20.83
N LYS A 169 12.47 14.18 19.49
CA LYS A 169 13.60 13.70 18.67
C LYS A 169 14.80 14.63 18.72
N VAL A 170 14.60 15.94 18.77
CA VAL A 170 15.67 16.92 18.98
C VAL A 170 16.32 16.73 20.35
N CYS A 171 15.54 16.57 21.42
CA CYS A 171 16.08 16.30 22.75
C CYS A 171 16.87 14.99 22.80
N GLN A 172 16.33 13.91 22.21
CA GLN A 172 17.02 12.62 22.11
C GLN A 172 18.37 12.76 21.40
N LEU A 173 18.38 13.44 20.24
CA LEU A 173 19.60 13.67 19.47
C LEU A 173 20.62 14.54 20.22
N ALA A 174 20.17 15.59 20.91
CA ALA A 174 21.04 16.44 21.72
C ALA A 174 21.75 15.66 22.84
N GLN A 175 21.03 14.73 23.50
CA GLN A 175 21.61 13.85 24.51
C GLN A 175 22.65 12.90 23.89
N GLU A 176 22.32 12.24 22.78
CA GLU A 176 23.22 11.31 22.08
C GLU A 176 24.49 11.99 21.58
N LYS A 177 24.37 13.24 21.11
CA LYS A 177 25.49 14.03 20.56
C LYS A 177 26.15 14.96 21.56
N ARG A 178 25.66 14.99 22.81
CA ARG A 178 26.15 15.86 23.89
C ARG A 178 26.13 17.35 23.51
N TYR A 179 25.12 17.77 22.76
CA TYR A 179 24.88 19.18 22.53
C TYR A 179 24.29 19.81 23.80
N THR A 180 24.89 20.88 24.27
CA THR A 180 24.32 21.70 25.35
C THR A 180 23.21 22.61 24.79
N PRO A 181 22.18 22.94 25.61
CA PRO A 181 21.10 23.82 25.21
C PRO A 181 21.57 25.21 24.75
#